data_AF-A0A7K0YTE2-F1
#
_entry.id   AF-A0A7K0YTE2-F1
#
_cell.length_a   1.000
_cell.length_b   1.000
_cell.length_c   1.000
_cell.angle_alpha   90.00
_cell.angle_beta   90.00
_cell.angle_gamma   90.00
#
_symmetry.space_group_name_H-M   'P 1'
#
loop_
_entity.id
_entity.type
_entity.pdbx_description
1 polymer ?
#
loop_
_entity_poly.entity_id
_entity_poly.type
_entity_poly.pdbx_seq_one_letter_code
_entity_poly.pdbx_strand_id
1 'polypeptide(L)'
;MERPIALGRARRWLALAGIIIASRLVSTGMLLWFANGQAENPWTAENPDLFEFSRIWDSHWYRIIAETGFPAELPIDDDGRVGENAWAFMPVYPLIVRGLMAMTDAPFAIVSVVVSTVAFALFIVVADRFFRRIIGDSASLAALAVIAFAPVAPVYQVGYAESLGMLFLAVVMVGLTERRWWLAALFIPLAALTRPVGVPLTLTI
;
A
#
# COMPACT_ATOMS: atom_id res chain seq x y z
N MET A 1 -41.25 7.26 -1.70
CA MET A 1 -41.06 6.71 -3.06
C MET A 1 -39.78 7.34 -3.60
N GLU A 2 -38.62 6.87 -3.13
CA GLU A 2 -37.32 7.42 -3.50
C GLU A 2 -36.87 6.79 -4.81
N ARG A 3 -36.57 7.63 -5.80
CA ARG A 3 -36.04 7.17 -7.09
C ARG A 3 -34.63 6.63 -6.90
N PRO A 4 -34.28 5.46 -7.46
CA PRO A 4 -32.90 5.02 -7.46
C PRO A 4 -32.08 6.01 -8.27
N ILE A 5 -31.03 6.57 -7.66
CA ILE A 5 -30.00 7.31 -8.39
C ILE A 5 -29.31 6.28 -9.28
N ALA A 6 -29.83 6.13 -10.50
CA ALA A 6 -29.22 5.34 -11.55
C ALA A 6 -28.00 6.11 -12.07
N LEU A 7 -26.88 5.99 -11.35
CA LEU A 7 -25.58 6.08 -12.01
C LEU A 7 -25.60 4.99 -13.08
N GLY A 8 -25.52 5.41 -14.33
CA GLY A 8 -25.77 4.57 -15.51
C GLY A 8 -25.03 3.23 -15.45
N ARG A 9 -25.59 2.23 -16.13
CA ARG A 9 -25.14 0.82 -16.26
C ARG A 9 -23.69 0.61 -16.78
N ALA A 10 -22.73 1.48 -16.49
CA ALA A 10 -21.34 1.06 -16.47
C ALA A 10 -21.27 -0.12 -15.49
N ARG A 11 -20.91 -1.31 -16.00
CA ARG A 11 -20.70 -2.49 -15.15
C ARG A 11 -19.77 -2.05 -14.01
N ARG A 12 -20.17 -2.16 -12.74
CA ARG A 12 -19.48 -1.57 -11.57
C ARG A 12 -17.95 -1.73 -11.58
N TRP A 13 -17.45 -2.85 -12.09
CA TRP A 13 -16.03 -3.09 -12.27
C TRP A 13 -15.34 -2.06 -13.19
N LEU A 14 -16.02 -1.51 -14.20
CA LEU A 14 -15.56 -0.39 -15.03
C LEU A 14 -15.40 0.89 -14.21
N ALA A 15 -16.32 1.16 -13.28
CA ALA A 15 -16.20 2.33 -12.40
C ALA A 15 -15.01 2.17 -11.45
N LEU A 16 -14.84 1.00 -10.84
CA LEU A 16 -13.69 0.69 -9.99
C LEU A 16 -12.37 0.75 -10.79
N ALA A 17 -12.35 0.15 -11.98
CA ALA A 17 -11.20 0.21 -12.88
C ALA A 17 -10.89 1.66 -13.29
N GLY A 18 -11.92 2.47 -13.56
CA GLY A 18 -11.78 3.89 -13.85
C GLY A 18 -11.16 4.65 -12.68
N ILE A 19 -11.62 4.42 -11.44
CA ILE A 19 -11.02 5.02 -10.23
C ILE A 19 -9.56 4.60 -10.10
N ILE A 20 -9.25 3.31 -10.26
CA ILE A 20 -7.88 2.79 -10.15
C ILE A 20 -6.99 3.45 -11.22
N ILE A 21 -7.35 3.34 -12.49
CA ILE A 21 -6.51 3.83 -13.60
C ILE A 21 -6.34 5.34 -13.51
N ALA A 22 -7.42 6.10 -13.35
CA ALA A 22 -7.33 7.56 -13.32
C ALA A 22 -6.55 8.07 -12.10
N SER A 23 -6.74 7.47 -10.92
CA SER A 23 -5.95 7.85 -9.73
C SER A 23 -4.47 7.52 -9.89
N ARG A 24 -4.13 6.36 -10.46
CA ARG A 24 -2.74 5.99 -10.75
C ARG A 24 -2.10 6.89 -11.78
N LEU A 25 -2.83 7.34 -12.80
CA LEU A 25 -2.31 8.32 -13.77
C LEU A 25 -2.00 9.66 -13.09
N VAL A 26 -2.90 10.16 -12.24
CA VAL A 26 -2.67 11.40 -11.47
C VAL A 26 -1.49 11.25 -10.52
N SER A 27 -1.48 10.20 -9.70
CA SER A 27 -0.39 9.92 -8.75
C SER A 27 0.97 9.74 -9.45
N THR A 28 1.00 9.01 -10.56
CA THR A 28 2.22 8.82 -11.36
C THR A 28 2.69 10.13 -11.96
N GLY A 29 1.78 10.94 -12.51
CA GLY A 29 2.11 12.27 -13.02
C GLY A 29 2.70 13.17 -11.95
N MET A 30 2.14 13.16 -10.73
CA MET A 30 2.69 13.90 -9.59
C MET A 30 4.08 13.42 -9.21
N LEU A 31 4.30 12.10 -9.09
CA LEU A 31 5.62 11.55 -8.75
C LEU A 31 6.66 11.85 -9.82
N LEU A 32 6.31 11.74 -11.10
CA LEU A 32 7.20 12.11 -12.20
C LEU A 32 7.54 13.60 -12.20
N TRP A 33 6.57 14.46 -11.87
CA TRP A 33 6.81 15.89 -11.74
C TRP A 33 7.79 16.21 -10.60
N PHE A 34 7.61 15.58 -9.43
CA PHE A 34 8.56 15.72 -8.31
C PHE A 34 9.93 15.13 -8.63
N ALA A 35 9.97 13.95 -9.25
CA ALA A 35 11.21 13.31 -9.65
C ALA A 35 12.00 14.17 -10.65
N ASN A 36 11.34 14.81 -11.62
CA ASN A 36 11.96 15.74 -12.55
C ASN A 36 12.42 17.07 -11.92
N GLY A 37 11.98 17.39 -10.70
CA GLY A 37 12.48 18.54 -9.94
C GLY A 37 13.52 18.17 -8.89
N GLN A 38 13.86 16.89 -8.74
CA GLN A 38 14.68 16.38 -7.66
C GLN A 38 16.16 16.60 -7.96
N ALA A 39 16.80 17.46 -7.17
CA ALA A 39 18.26 17.58 -7.13
C ALA A 39 18.91 16.29 -6.59
N GLU A 40 20.18 16.08 -6.95
CA GLU A 40 21.00 15.00 -6.41
C GLU A 40 20.97 15.00 -4.87
N ASN A 41 20.82 13.81 -4.30
CA ASN A 41 20.74 13.60 -2.87
C ASN A 41 21.41 12.26 -2.50
N PRO A 42 21.53 11.90 -1.21
CA PRO A 42 22.18 10.66 -0.80
C PRO A 42 21.52 9.35 -1.31
N TRP A 43 20.29 9.42 -1.82
CA TRP A 43 19.51 8.26 -2.27
C TRP A 43 19.48 8.08 -3.80
N THR A 44 19.50 9.18 -4.56
CA THR A 44 19.31 9.20 -6.02
C THR A 44 20.13 10.31 -6.68
N ALA A 45 20.54 10.07 -7.93
CA ALA A 45 21.04 11.12 -8.82
C ALA A 45 19.97 12.18 -9.12
N GLU A 46 20.36 13.27 -9.79
CA GLU A 46 19.43 14.28 -10.28
C GLU A 46 18.41 13.68 -11.26
N ASN A 47 17.15 14.12 -11.21
CA ASN A 47 16.10 13.70 -12.13
C ASN A 47 15.89 12.17 -12.22
N PRO A 48 15.72 11.45 -11.09
CA PRO A 48 15.56 9.99 -11.12
C PRO A 48 14.30 9.58 -11.88
N ASP A 49 14.31 8.35 -12.40
CA ASP A 49 13.08 7.76 -12.95
C ASP A 49 12.06 7.44 -11.84
N LEU A 50 10.85 7.03 -12.24
CA LEU A 50 9.77 6.73 -11.29
C LEU A 50 10.15 5.65 -10.26
N PHE A 51 10.88 4.61 -10.68
CA PHE A 51 11.18 3.47 -9.82
C PHE A 51 12.29 3.83 -8.83
N GLU A 52 13.32 4.53 -9.30
CA GLU A 52 14.39 5.07 -8.48
C GLU A 52 13.87 6.10 -7.47
N PHE A 53 12.96 6.98 -7.91
CA PHE A 53 12.28 7.91 -7.01
C PHE A 53 11.38 7.18 -5.99
N SER A 54 10.77 6.06 -6.37
CA SER A 54 9.90 5.27 -5.49
C SER A 54 10.64 4.37 -4.49
N ARG A 55 11.98 4.32 -4.55
CA ARG A 55 12.82 3.57 -3.59
C ARG A 55 13.53 4.44 -2.54
N ILE A 56 13.22 5.73 -2.48
CA ILE A 56 13.80 6.65 -1.50
C ILE A 56 13.05 6.63 -0.17
N TRP A 57 13.55 7.38 0.83
CA TRP A 57 12.97 7.48 2.17
C TRP A 57 12.80 6.09 2.83
N ASP A 58 11.60 5.80 3.35
CA ASP A 58 11.33 4.57 4.09
C ASP A 58 11.36 3.31 3.23
N SER A 59 11.23 3.46 1.89
CA SER A 59 11.36 2.36 0.93
C SER A 59 12.75 1.75 0.97
N HIS A 60 13.76 2.55 1.34
CA HIS A 60 15.13 2.10 1.53
C HIS A 60 15.24 1.01 2.59
N TRP A 61 14.51 1.12 3.70
CA TRP A 61 14.55 0.12 4.77
C TRP A 61 13.89 -1.18 4.35
N TYR A 62 12.78 -1.10 3.59
CA TYR A 62 12.19 -2.29 2.98
C TYR A 62 13.13 -2.96 1.98
N ARG A 63 13.91 -2.18 1.21
CA ARG A 63 14.94 -2.72 0.31
C ARG A 63 16.01 -3.48 1.09
N ILE A 64 16.54 -2.91 2.17
CA ILE A 64 17.53 -3.58 3.04
C ILE A 64 16.98 -4.94 3.49
N ILE A 65 15.76 -4.97 4.04
CA ILE A 65 15.15 -6.23 4.52
C ILE A 65 14.95 -7.23 3.38
N ALA A 66 14.52 -6.76 2.20
CA ALA A 66 14.28 -7.62 1.04
C ALA A 66 15.59 -8.21 0.47
N GLU A 67 16.66 -7.43 0.41
CA GLU A 67 17.94 -7.83 -0.21
C GLU A 67 18.86 -8.58 0.77
N THR A 68 19.00 -8.07 2.00
CA THR A 68 19.98 -8.58 2.98
C THR A 68 19.35 -9.18 4.23
N GLY A 69 18.05 -8.94 4.46
CA GLY A 69 17.36 -9.38 5.67
C GLY A 69 17.50 -8.40 6.84
N PHE A 70 17.05 -8.81 8.02
CA PHE A 70 17.23 -8.00 9.22
C PHE A 70 18.68 -8.06 9.69
N PRO A 71 19.33 -6.90 9.96
CA PRO A 71 20.70 -6.87 10.43
C PRO A 71 20.82 -7.48 11.82
N ALA A 72 21.87 -8.29 12.02
CA ALA A 72 22.16 -8.91 13.32
C ALA A 72 22.78 -7.91 14.32
N GLU A 73 23.55 -6.96 13.82
CA GLU A 73 24.17 -5.89 14.60
C GLU A 73 23.45 -4.57 14.32
N LEU A 74 23.11 -3.86 15.39
CA LEU A 74 22.42 -2.57 15.29
C LEU A 74 23.45 -1.43 15.28
N PRO A 75 23.23 -0.39 14.47
CA PRO A 75 24.08 0.78 14.52
C PRO A 75 23.95 1.46 15.89
N ILE A 76 25.09 1.78 16.50
CA ILE A 76 25.17 2.51 17.77
C ILE A 76 25.80 3.87 17.47
N ASP A 77 25.16 4.95 17.91
CA ASP A 77 25.68 6.31 17.77
C ASP A 77 26.76 6.64 18.81
N ASP A 78 27.38 7.82 18.67
CA ASP A 78 28.46 8.28 19.56
C ASP A 78 28.02 8.42 21.03
N ASP A 79 26.71 8.53 21.28
CA ASP A 79 26.09 8.61 22.60
C ASP A 79 25.70 7.22 23.17
N GLY A 80 26.02 6.14 22.45
CA GLY A 80 25.73 4.76 22.86
C GLY A 80 24.26 4.34 22.65
N ARG A 81 23.48 5.09 21.86
CA ARG A 81 22.09 4.78 21.53
C ARG A 81 21.97 4.04 20.21
N VAL A 82 20.92 3.24 20.08
CA VAL A 82 20.58 2.57 18.82
C VAL A 82 20.11 3.62 17.80
N GLY A 83 20.83 3.70 16.67
CA GLY A 83 20.48 4.56 15.56
C GLY A 83 19.33 4.03 14.70
N GLU A 84 18.97 4.79 13.66
CA GLU A 84 17.96 4.39 12.68
C GLU A 84 18.32 3.07 12.00
N ASN A 85 17.39 2.12 11.93
CA ASN A 85 17.66 0.79 11.41
C ASN A 85 16.40 0.05 10.93
N ALA A 86 16.62 -1.04 10.19
CA ALA A 86 15.57 -1.85 9.57
C ALA A 86 14.60 -2.52 10.56
N TRP A 87 14.96 -2.71 11.84
CA TRP A 87 14.05 -3.31 12.83
C TRP A 87 12.84 -2.43 13.18
N ALA A 88 12.85 -1.15 12.79
CA ALA A 88 11.68 -0.29 12.87
C ALA A 88 10.58 -0.66 11.86
N PHE A 89 10.89 -1.51 10.87
CA PHE A 89 9.99 -1.86 9.77
C PHE A 89 9.47 -3.29 9.87
N MET A 90 8.19 -3.46 9.57
CA MET A 90 7.50 -4.74 9.73
C MET A 90 7.78 -5.69 8.55
N PRO A 91 7.82 -7.02 8.78
CA PRO A 91 8.45 -7.96 7.85
C PRO A 91 7.61 -8.36 6.64
N VAL A 92 6.27 -8.28 6.70
CA VAL A 92 5.43 -8.94 5.68
C VAL A 92 5.61 -8.33 4.29
N TYR A 93 5.63 -7.01 4.17
CA TYR A 93 5.82 -6.33 2.89
C TYR A 93 7.17 -6.66 2.23
N PRO A 94 8.33 -6.44 2.88
CA PRO A 94 9.63 -6.70 2.25
C PRO A 94 9.87 -8.19 1.99
N LEU A 95 9.31 -9.11 2.79
CA LEU A 95 9.42 -10.55 2.52
C LEU A 95 8.61 -11.00 1.29
N ILE A 96 7.42 -10.40 1.06
CA ILE A 96 6.66 -10.63 -0.18
C ILE A 96 7.44 -10.11 -1.39
N VAL A 97 8.00 -8.89 -1.28
CA VAL A 97 8.84 -8.30 -2.34
C VAL A 97 10.05 -9.19 -2.62
N ARG A 98 10.76 -9.65 -1.60
CA ARG A 98 11.90 -10.59 -1.73
C ARG A 98 11.52 -11.87 -2.47
N GLY A 99 10.39 -12.48 -2.10
CA GLY A 99 9.90 -13.69 -2.77
C GLY A 99 9.64 -13.46 -4.25
N LEU A 100 9.00 -12.34 -4.60
CA LEU A 100 8.73 -11.98 -5.98
C LEU A 100 10.00 -11.60 -6.77
N MET A 101 10.96 -10.92 -6.14
CA MET A 101 12.28 -10.68 -6.74
C MET A 101 12.97 -12.00 -7.09
N ALA A 102 12.98 -12.97 -6.16
CA ALA A 102 13.57 -14.29 -6.40
C ALA A 102 12.84 -15.10 -7.50
N MET A 103 11.57 -14.82 -7.77
CA MET A 103 10.80 -15.47 -8.82
C MET A 103 10.94 -14.82 -10.20
N THR A 104 11.32 -13.54 -10.25
CA THR A 104 11.30 -12.73 -11.48
C THR A 104 12.67 -12.21 -11.89
N ASP A 105 13.68 -12.33 -11.03
CA ASP A 105 15.00 -11.71 -11.14
C ASP A 105 14.96 -10.18 -11.34
N ALA A 106 13.81 -9.55 -11.05
CA ALA A 106 13.62 -8.12 -11.19
C ALA A 106 14.14 -7.36 -9.96
N PRO A 107 14.63 -6.11 -10.14
CA PRO A 107 15.16 -5.30 -9.05
C PRO A 107 14.04 -4.86 -8.09
N PHE A 108 14.42 -4.63 -6.82
CA PHE A 108 13.51 -4.19 -5.76
C PHE A 108 12.64 -2.98 -6.16
N ALA A 109 13.23 -1.99 -6.82
CA ALA A 109 12.54 -0.75 -7.21
C ALA A 109 11.30 -1.03 -8.10
N ILE A 110 11.40 -2.00 -9.01
CA ILE A 110 10.29 -2.38 -9.89
C ILE A 110 9.28 -3.24 -9.11
N VAL A 111 9.76 -4.28 -8.41
CA VAL A 111 8.88 -5.24 -7.73
C VAL A 111 8.07 -4.56 -6.63
N SER A 112 8.69 -3.69 -5.83
CA SER A 112 8.03 -2.97 -4.74
C SER A 112 6.90 -2.05 -5.25
N VAL A 113 7.14 -1.28 -6.31
CA VAL A 113 6.12 -0.43 -6.96
C VAL A 113 4.97 -1.25 -7.52
N VAL A 114 5.26 -2.38 -8.18
CA VAL A 114 4.23 -3.30 -8.70
C VAL A 114 3.41 -3.87 -7.56
N VAL A 115 4.04 -4.37 -6.49
CA VAL A 115 3.36 -4.91 -5.31
C VAL A 115 2.44 -3.86 -4.69
N SER A 116 2.93 -2.65 -4.44
CA SER A 116 2.13 -1.57 -3.87
C SER A 116 0.94 -1.19 -4.74
N THR A 117 1.16 -1.06 -6.05
CA THR A 117 0.12 -0.67 -7.02
C THR A 117 -0.95 -1.75 -7.15
N VAL A 118 -0.55 -3.02 -7.22
CA VAL A 118 -1.48 -4.16 -7.27
C VAL A 118 -2.23 -4.29 -5.96
N ALA A 119 -1.56 -4.16 -4.82
CA ALA A 119 -2.19 -4.19 -3.50
C ALA A 119 -3.24 -3.08 -3.36
N PHE A 120 -2.96 -1.87 -3.86
CA PHE A 120 -3.92 -0.77 -3.86
C PHE A 120 -5.13 -1.05 -4.77
N ALA A 121 -4.90 -1.59 -5.97
CA ALA A 121 -5.98 -1.96 -6.88
C ALA A 121 -6.90 -3.04 -6.25
N LEU A 122 -6.30 -4.05 -5.62
CA LEU A 122 -7.05 -5.07 -4.88
C LEU A 122 -7.78 -4.48 -3.67
N PHE A 123 -7.16 -3.54 -2.95
CA PHE A 123 -7.79 -2.82 -1.85
C PHE A 123 -9.07 -2.13 -2.33
N ILE A 124 -9.05 -1.41 -3.46
CA ILE A 124 -10.25 -0.74 -4.00
C ILE A 124 -11.38 -1.74 -4.25
N VAL A 125 -11.05 -2.92 -4.81
CA VAL A 125 -12.05 -3.97 -5.09
C VAL A 125 -12.62 -4.58 -3.81
N VAL A 126 -11.78 -4.88 -2.83
CA VAL A 126 -12.20 -5.50 -1.55
C VAL A 126 -12.94 -4.48 -0.69
N ALA A 127 -12.45 -3.25 -0.58
CA ALA A 127 -13.07 -2.17 0.18
C ALA A 127 -14.44 -1.79 -0.40
N ASP A 128 -14.62 -1.83 -1.73
CA ASP A 128 -15.94 -1.62 -2.35
C ASP A 128 -16.99 -2.62 -1.86
N ARG A 129 -16.59 -3.89 -1.66
CA ARG A 129 -17.49 -4.92 -1.13
C ARG A 129 -17.90 -4.62 0.31
N PHE A 130 -16.99 -4.10 1.12
CA PHE A 130 -17.25 -3.70 2.50
C PHE A 130 -18.12 -2.42 2.55
N PHE A 131 -17.69 -1.34 1.91
CA PHE A 131 -18.38 -0.04 1.94
C PHE A 131 -19.80 -0.11 1.42
N ARG A 132 -20.07 -0.87 0.35
CA ARG A 132 -21.43 -1.07 -0.15
C ARG A 132 -22.42 -1.54 0.92
N ARG A 133 -21.98 -2.41 1.82
CA ARG A 133 -22.84 -2.95 2.87
C ARG A 133 -23.15 -1.92 3.96
N ILE A 134 -22.24 -0.97 4.17
CA ILE A 134 -22.33 0.01 5.27
C ILE A 134 -22.98 1.31 4.80
N ILE A 135 -22.56 1.84 3.65
CA ILE A 135 -22.94 3.17 3.16
C ILE A 135 -23.68 3.14 1.80
N GLY A 136 -23.90 1.97 1.23
CA GLY A 136 -24.62 1.80 -0.04
C GLY A 136 -23.76 2.00 -1.29
N ASP A 137 -24.38 1.79 -2.46
CA ASP A 137 -23.66 1.63 -3.73
C ASP A 137 -22.94 2.89 -4.21
N SER A 138 -23.63 4.03 -4.25
CA SER A 138 -23.08 5.29 -4.76
C SER A 138 -22.06 5.90 -3.81
N ALA A 139 -22.33 5.87 -2.50
CA ALA A 139 -21.42 6.40 -1.50
C ALA A 139 -20.13 5.58 -1.40
N SER A 140 -20.18 4.26 -1.64
CA SER A 140 -18.97 3.42 -1.76
C SER A 140 -18.02 3.93 -2.85
N LEU A 141 -18.54 4.19 -4.06
CA LEU A 141 -17.72 4.70 -5.17
C LEU A 141 -17.13 6.08 -4.85
N ALA A 142 -17.92 6.96 -4.24
CA ALA A 142 -17.45 8.28 -3.81
C ALA A 142 -16.34 8.18 -2.75
N ALA A 143 -16.51 7.34 -1.73
CA ALA A 143 -15.51 7.12 -0.69
C ALA A 143 -14.19 6.57 -1.26
N LEU A 144 -14.28 5.59 -2.18
CA LEU A 144 -13.10 5.03 -2.85
C LEU A 144 -12.40 6.06 -3.74
N ALA A 145 -13.16 6.90 -4.45
CA ALA A 145 -12.59 8.00 -5.21
C ALA A 145 -11.87 9.00 -4.30
N VAL A 146 -12.46 9.39 -3.16
CA VAL A 146 -11.80 10.28 -2.19
C VAL A 146 -10.49 9.67 -1.70
N ILE A 147 -10.47 8.39 -1.34
CA ILE A 147 -9.24 7.70 -0.92
C ILE A 147 -8.20 7.69 -2.05
N ALA A 148 -8.62 7.34 -3.27
CA ALA A 148 -7.73 7.18 -4.42
C ALA A 148 -7.17 8.49 -4.97
N PHE A 149 -7.87 9.60 -4.80
CA PHE A 149 -7.45 10.93 -5.26
C PHE A 149 -7.02 11.85 -4.10
N ALA A 150 -6.90 11.33 -2.87
CA ALA A 150 -6.40 12.10 -1.75
C ALA A 150 -4.98 12.63 -2.04
N PRO A 151 -4.57 13.77 -1.43
CA PRO A 151 -3.22 14.30 -1.62
C PRO A 151 -2.09 13.31 -1.29
N VAL A 152 -2.34 12.38 -0.37
CA VAL A 152 -1.40 11.32 0.03
C VAL A 152 -1.40 10.09 -0.91
N ALA A 153 -2.32 10.03 -1.88
CA ALA A 153 -2.49 8.88 -2.76
C ALA A 153 -1.26 8.45 -3.58
N PRO A 154 -0.26 9.32 -3.89
CA PRO A 154 0.99 8.87 -4.47
C PRO A 154 1.71 7.79 -3.65
N VAL A 155 1.60 7.82 -2.31
CA VAL A 155 2.21 6.81 -1.43
C VAL A 155 1.72 5.39 -1.76
N TYR A 156 0.49 5.24 -2.27
CA TYR A 156 -0.08 3.93 -2.57
C TYR A 156 0.58 3.20 -3.75
N GLN A 157 1.50 3.84 -4.49
CA GLN A 157 2.29 3.19 -5.55
C GLN A 157 3.80 3.22 -5.31
N VAL A 158 4.27 3.92 -4.27
CA VAL A 158 5.67 3.91 -3.83
C VAL A 158 5.98 2.55 -3.17
N GLY A 159 7.26 2.17 -3.05
CA GLY A 159 7.73 0.90 -2.45
C GLY A 159 7.49 0.76 -0.94
N TYR A 160 6.25 1.00 -0.50
CA TYR A 160 5.79 1.21 0.87
C TYR A 160 4.72 0.17 1.26
N ALA A 161 4.63 -0.17 2.54
CA ALA A 161 3.72 -1.21 3.05
C ALA A 161 2.24 -0.78 3.11
N GLU A 162 1.96 0.50 2.93
CA GLU A 162 0.65 1.18 3.05
C GLU A 162 -0.46 0.45 2.32
N SER A 163 -0.30 0.26 1.01
CA SER A 163 -1.31 -0.37 0.15
C SER A 163 -1.60 -1.80 0.54
N LEU A 164 -0.57 -2.54 0.95
CA LEU A 164 -0.71 -3.93 1.40
C LEU A 164 -1.43 -4.01 2.75
N GLY A 165 -1.07 -3.14 3.69
CA GLY A 165 -1.76 -3.04 4.98
C GLY A 165 -3.23 -2.66 4.82
N MET A 166 -3.54 -1.70 3.93
CA MET A 166 -4.91 -1.32 3.59
C MET A 166 -5.69 -2.50 2.99
N LEU A 167 -5.09 -3.27 2.08
CA LEU A 167 -5.70 -4.47 1.52
C LEU A 167 -6.02 -5.49 2.61
N PHE A 168 -5.06 -5.83 3.47
CA PHE A 168 -5.29 -6.79 4.55
C PHE A 168 -6.35 -6.32 5.53
N LEU A 169 -6.33 -5.03 5.90
CA LEU A 169 -7.38 -4.43 6.71
C LEU A 169 -8.77 -4.57 6.06
N ALA A 170 -8.89 -4.27 4.77
CA ALA A 170 -10.15 -4.42 4.04
C ALA A 170 -10.61 -5.90 4.01
N VAL A 171 -9.69 -6.85 3.85
CA VAL A 171 -9.99 -8.29 3.93
C VAL A 171 -10.48 -8.69 5.33
N VAL A 172 -9.86 -8.18 6.39
CA VAL A 172 -10.34 -8.41 7.77
C VAL A 172 -11.76 -7.86 7.94
N MET A 173 -12.03 -6.63 7.50
CA MET A 173 -13.37 -6.02 7.59
C MET A 173 -14.43 -6.81 6.82
N VAL A 174 -14.10 -7.30 5.62
CA VAL A 174 -14.99 -8.21 4.87
C VAL A 174 -15.17 -9.53 5.62
N GLY A 175 -14.10 -10.11 6.17
CA GLY A 175 -14.14 -11.35 6.94
C GLY A 175 -15.07 -11.25 8.16
N LEU A 176 -14.96 -10.18 8.93
CA LEU A 176 -15.79 -9.91 10.11
C LEU A 176 -17.26 -9.68 9.71
N THR A 177 -17.52 -8.81 8.74
CA THR A 177 -18.90 -8.49 8.30
C THR A 177 -19.61 -9.65 7.61
N GLU A 178 -18.86 -10.59 7.02
CA GLU A 178 -19.41 -11.79 6.37
C GLU A 178 -19.40 -13.03 7.27
N ARG A 179 -19.01 -12.88 8.55
CA ARG A 179 -18.87 -14.00 9.50
C ARG A 179 -17.91 -15.09 9.01
N ARG A 180 -16.95 -14.71 8.15
CA ARG A 180 -15.84 -15.54 7.67
C ARG A 180 -14.65 -15.35 8.60
N TRP A 181 -14.80 -15.79 9.84
CA TRP A 181 -13.84 -15.57 10.93
C TRP A 181 -12.43 -16.07 10.62
N TRP A 182 -12.30 -17.14 9.82
CA TRP A 182 -11.01 -17.66 9.39
C TRP A 182 -10.21 -16.65 8.55
N LEU A 183 -10.87 -15.82 7.72
CA LEU A 183 -10.19 -14.75 6.98
C LEU A 183 -9.67 -13.70 7.94
N ALA A 184 -10.49 -13.28 8.91
CA ALA A 184 -10.08 -12.32 9.92
C ALA A 184 -8.89 -12.87 10.72
N ALA A 185 -8.98 -14.09 11.25
CA ALA A 185 -7.92 -14.75 12.00
C ALA A 185 -6.59 -14.84 11.23
N LEU A 186 -6.65 -15.10 9.92
CA LEU A 186 -5.46 -15.13 9.07
C LEU A 186 -4.88 -13.74 8.79
N PHE A 187 -5.72 -12.76 8.45
CA PHE A 187 -5.25 -11.46 7.96
C PHE A 187 -4.99 -10.43 9.06
N ILE A 188 -5.50 -10.60 10.29
CA ILE A 188 -5.15 -9.74 11.44
C ILE A 188 -3.65 -9.75 11.73
N PRO A 189 -2.98 -10.90 11.94
CA PRO A 189 -1.54 -10.90 12.20
C PRO A 189 -0.76 -10.40 10.98
N LEU A 190 -1.20 -10.70 9.76
CA LEU A 190 -0.56 -10.18 8.54
C LEU A 190 -0.67 -8.65 8.46
N ALA A 191 -1.84 -8.06 8.75
CA ALA A 191 -2.02 -6.62 8.81
C ALA A 191 -1.14 -5.99 9.90
N ALA A 192 -1.10 -6.59 11.09
CA ALA A 192 -0.25 -6.16 12.21
C ALA A 192 1.25 -6.20 11.88
N LEU A 193 1.67 -7.10 10.99
CA LEU A 193 3.04 -7.25 10.53
C LEU A 193 3.31 -6.56 9.18
N THR A 194 2.38 -5.73 8.71
CA THR A 194 2.64 -4.74 7.64
C THR A 194 2.77 -3.33 8.21
N ARG A 195 1.97 -3.00 9.22
CA ARG A 195 2.01 -1.72 9.95
C ARG A 195 1.64 -1.96 11.42
N PRO A 196 2.00 -1.06 12.36
CA PRO A 196 1.64 -1.16 13.78
C PRO A 196 0.12 -0.87 14.03
N VAL A 197 -0.75 -1.51 13.25
CA VAL A 197 -2.22 -1.48 13.38
C VAL A 197 -2.76 -2.71 14.11
N GLY A 198 -1.88 -3.62 14.56
CA GLY A 198 -2.27 -4.86 15.23
C GLY A 198 -3.08 -4.63 16.49
N VAL A 199 -2.60 -3.76 17.39
CA VAL A 199 -3.28 -3.41 18.64
C VAL A 199 -4.71 -2.89 18.40
N PRO A 200 -4.94 -1.84 17.58
CA PRO A 200 -6.30 -1.38 17.32
C PRO A 200 -7.17 -2.43 16.62
N LEU A 201 -6.60 -3.26 15.73
CA LEU A 201 -7.37 -4.33 15.07
C LEU A 201 -7.85 -5.40 16.06
N THR A 202 -6.97 -5.86 16.94
CA THR A 202 -7.32 -6.88 17.93
C THR A 202 -8.37 -6.41 18.94
N LEU A 203 -8.47 -5.10 19.22
CA LEU A 203 -9.45 -4.55 20.16
C LEU A 203 -10.89 -4.47 19.60
N THR A 204 -11.06 -4.64 18.29
CA THR A 204 -12.36 -4.51 17.62
C THR A 204 -13.13 -5.83 17.47
N ILE A 205 -12.56 -6.93 17.99
CA ILE A 205 -13.08 -8.30 17.90
C ILE A 205 -13.25 -8.84 19.31
#